data_AF-A0A183SNS2-F1
#
_entry.id   AF-A0A183SNS2-F1
#
_cell.length_a   1.000
_cell.length_b   1.000
_cell.length_c   1.000
_cell.angle_alpha   90.00
_cell.angle_beta   90.00
_cell.angle_gamma   90.00
#
_symmetry.space_group_name_H-M   'P 1'
#
loop_
_entity.id
_entity.type
_entity.pdbx_description
1 polymer ?
#
loop_
_entity_poly.entity_id
_entity_poly.type
_entity_poly.pdbx_seq_one_letter_code
_entity_poly.pdbx_strand_id
1 'polypeptide(L)'
;FVFFEASASAPFQIRKIEELNKTSSGAVEAKVVCFYRRQDLASSLVQLADAHQRKFSQYFFSMPVLFFSNLEELLKNLKEHASPEQVHQLKHRELFLSRHLEVLPATHIRGKCHVTLRSETEPCMSYLQKDDAFFFQLVYDPVNKTLQADRGAIRIGDNYQAVVPERISIFALPTDSIPEVNLLIDAMVGLSILLQNDDTTLIIREKGETQLVFDKIKGH
;
A
#
# COMPACT_ATOMS: atom_id res chain seq x y z
N PHE A 1 1.35 -16.18 7.29
CA PHE A 1 1.31 -16.93 6.02
C PHE A 1 2.01 -18.25 6.24
N VAL A 2 1.74 -19.22 5.39
CA VAL A 2 2.27 -20.58 5.53
C VAL A 2 2.79 -21.13 4.22
N PHE A 3 3.81 -21.97 4.32
CA PHE A 3 4.25 -22.87 3.25
C PHE A 3 3.33 -24.08 3.21
N PHE A 4 2.76 -24.32 2.04
CA PHE A 4 1.87 -25.43 1.73
C PHE A 4 2.56 -26.38 0.77
N GLU A 5 2.56 -27.67 1.10
CA GLU A 5 3.03 -28.72 0.21
C GLU A 5 1.87 -29.23 -0.66
N ALA A 6 2.00 -29.09 -1.97
CA ALA A 6 1.05 -29.67 -2.93
C ALA A 6 1.54 -31.03 -3.45
N SER A 7 2.85 -31.18 -3.65
CA SER A 7 3.51 -32.44 -3.97
C SER A 7 4.95 -32.42 -3.46
N ALA A 8 5.53 -33.60 -3.22
CA ALA A 8 6.88 -33.73 -2.67
C ALA A 8 7.99 -33.22 -3.62
N SER A 9 7.69 -33.07 -4.91
CA SER A 9 8.65 -32.63 -5.95
C SER A 9 8.47 -31.16 -6.37
N ALA A 10 7.39 -30.50 -5.93
CA ALA A 10 7.13 -29.12 -6.27
C ALA A 10 7.62 -28.16 -5.18
N PRO A 11 8.04 -26.93 -5.53
CA PRO A 11 8.30 -25.90 -4.54
C PRO A 11 7.05 -25.64 -3.68
N PHE A 12 7.27 -25.29 -2.40
CA PHE A 12 6.15 -24.95 -1.52
C PHE A 12 5.34 -23.77 -2.06
N GLN A 13 4.03 -23.94 -2.03
CA GLN A 13 3.08 -22.86 -2.31
C GLN A 13 2.96 -21.96 -1.08
N ILE A 14 2.62 -20.70 -1.29
CA ILE A 14 2.42 -19.76 -0.19
C ILE A 14 0.94 -19.44 -0.07
N ARG A 15 0.42 -19.51 1.15
CA ARG A 15 -1.00 -19.30 1.42
C ARG A 15 -1.22 -18.47 2.68
N LYS A 16 -2.32 -17.72 2.70
CA LYS A 16 -2.82 -17.06 3.91
C LYS A 16 -3.96 -17.90 4.48
N ILE A 17 -3.87 -18.25 5.75
CA ILE A 17 -4.96 -18.93 6.46
C ILE A 17 -6.00 -17.88 6.81
N GLU A 18 -7.23 -18.07 6.34
CA GLU A 18 -8.38 -17.27 6.74
C GLU A 18 -9.08 -17.92 7.93
N GLU A 19 -9.19 -19.25 7.92
CA GLU A 19 -9.93 -20.00 8.93
C GLU A 19 -9.35 -21.41 9.09
N LEU A 20 -9.40 -21.94 10.30
CA LEU A 20 -9.10 -23.33 10.62
C LEU A 20 -10.35 -23.99 11.18
N ASN A 21 -10.76 -25.09 10.57
CA ASN A 21 -11.95 -25.84 10.94
C ASN A 21 -11.57 -27.22 11.43
N LYS A 22 -12.03 -27.58 12.62
CA LYS A 22 -11.90 -28.95 13.14
C LYS A 22 -13.22 -29.69 12.88
N THR A 23 -13.14 -30.74 12.08
CA THR A 23 -14.26 -31.62 11.76
C THR A 23 -14.65 -32.49 12.97
N SER A 24 -15.85 -33.06 12.96
CA SER A 24 -16.33 -33.98 14.01
C SER A 24 -15.50 -35.25 14.14
N SER A 25 -14.81 -35.67 13.06
CA SER A 25 -13.84 -36.78 13.08
C SER A 25 -12.50 -36.40 13.71
N GLY A 26 -12.30 -35.12 14.05
CA GLY A 26 -11.06 -34.60 14.64
C GLY A 26 -10.03 -34.11 13.63
N ALA A 27 -10.26 -34.31 12.32
CA ALA A 27 -9.39 -33.78 11.27
C ALA A 27 -9.48 -32.25 11.20
N VAL A 28 -8.35 -31.59 10.90
CA VAL A 28 -8.26 -30.13 10.79
C VAL A 28 -8.07 -29.74 9.33
N GLU A 29 -8.95 -28.86 8.85
CA GLU A 29 -8.92 -28.27 7.52
C GLU A 29 -8.61 -26.77 7.63
N ALA A 30 -7.89 -26.25 6.64
CA ALA A 30 -7.56 -24.85 6.53
C ALA A 30 -8.23 -24.26 5.30
N LYS A 31 -9.07 -23.23 5.52
CA LYS A 31 -9.55 -22.35 4.46
C LYS A 31 -8.49 -21.29 4.21
N VAL A 32 -7.99 -21.25 2.99
CA VAL A 32 -6.77 -20.52 2.65
C VAL A 32 -6.95 -19.69 1.38
N VAL A 33 -6.38 -18.48 1.39
CA VAL A 33 -6.20 -17.65 0.21
C VAL A 33 -4.87 -18.02 -0.46
N CYS A 34 -4.92 -18.22 -1.78
CA CYS A 34 -3.76 -18.61 -2.58
C CYS A 34 -2.92 -17.39 -3.01
N PHE A 35 -1.60 -17.55 -2.95
CA PHE A 35 -0.64 -16.65 -3.58
C PHE A 35 0.05 -17.35 -4.74
N TYR A 36 0.29 -16.59 -5.81
CA TYR A 36 0.92 -17.09 -7.01
C TYR A 36 2.34 -16.55 -7.14
N ARG A 37 3.24 -17.35 -7.68
CA ARG A 37 4.60 -16.94 -8.07
C ARG A 37 4.60 -16.52 -9.54
N ARG A 38 5.70 -15.90 -9.96
CA ARG A 38 5.91 -15.52 -11.38
C ARG A 38 5.77 -16.70 -12.35
N GLN A 39 6.23 -17.88 -11.97
CA GLN A 39 6.14 -19.09 -12.80
C GLN A 39 4.69 -19.59 -12.97
N ASP A 40 3.78 -19.20 -12.08
CA ASP A 40 2.37 -19.61 -12.12
C ASP A 40 1.51 -18.67 -13.00
N LEU A 41 2.13 -17.59 -13.53
CA LEU A 41 1.48 -16.60 -14.38
C LEU A 41 1.82 -16.80 -15.87
N ALA A 42 0.91 -16.37 -16.73
CA ALA A 42 1.19 -16.28 -18.16
C ALA A 42 2.29 -15.25 -18.46
N SER A 43 3.08 -15.48 -19.51
CA SER A 43 4.22 -14.61 -19.88
C SER A 43 3.82 -13.14 -20.09
N SER A 44 2.62 -12.88 -20.63
CA SER A 44 2.09 -11.52 -20.80
C SER A 44 1.87 -10.80 -19.47
N LEU A 45 1.44 -11.52 -18.43
CA LEU A 45 1.24 -10.98 -17.09
C LEU A 45 2.57 -10.76 -16.38
N VAL A 46 3.56 -11.64 -16.58
CA VAL A 46 4.92 -11.41 -16.07
C VAL A 46 5.52 -10.14 -16.67
N GLN A 47 5.34 -9.90 -17.98
CA GLN A 47 5.77 -8.66 -18.63
C GLN A 47 5.07 -7.42 -18.06
N LEU A 48 3.77 -7.54 -17.74
CA LEU A 48 3.02 -6.46 -17.10
C LEU A 48 3.51 -6.17 -15.68
N ALA A 49 3.80 -7.21 -14.89
CA ALA A 49 4.41 -7.07 -13.57
C ALA A 49 5.78 -6.38 -13.65
N ASP A 50 6.63 -6.78 -14.60
CA ASP A 50 7.92 -6.13 -14.85
C ASP A 50 7.77 -4.67 -15.28
N ALA A 51 6.74 -4.33 -16.06
CA ALA A 51 6.43 -2.95 -16.43
C ALA A 51 5.98 -2.12 -15.22
N HIS A 52 5.17 -2.71 -14.33
CA HIS A 52 4.77 -2.06 -13.07
C HIS A 52 5.99 -1.76 -12.20
N GLN A 53 6.87 -2.73 -12.01
CA GLN A 53 8.11 -2.54 -11.25
C GLN A 53 9.01 -1.45 -11.83
N ARG A 54 9.12 -1.35 -13.17
CA ARG A 54 9.92 -0.30 -13.84
C ARG A 54 9.35 1.10 -13.62
N LYS A 55 8.04 1.29 -13.80
CA LYS A 55 7.37 2.57 -13.53
C LYS A 55 7.59 3.01 -12.09
N PHE A 56 7.58 2.05 -11.17
CA PHE A 56 7.78 2.30 -9.76
C PHE A 56 9.24 2.63 -9.40
N SER A 57 10.19 1.89 -9.99
CA SER A 57 11.62 2.18 -9.87
C SER A 57 11.93 3.56 -10.44
N GLN A 58 11.27 3.99 -11.52
CA GLN A 58 11.45 5.32 -12.10
C GLN A 58 11.10 6.46 -11.12
N TYR A 59 10.11 6.27 -10.22
CA TYR A 59 9.82 7.22 -9.13
C TYR A 59 10.87 7.21 -8.00
N PHE A 60 11.52 6.06 -7.78
CA PHE A 60 12.63 5.92 -6.83
C PHE A 60 13.93 6.55 -7.38
N PHE A 61 14.16 6.44 -8.69
CA PHE A 61 15.24 7.10 -9.41
C PHE A 61 14.99 8.60 -9.66
N SER A 62 13.75 9.08 -9.50
CA SER A 62 13.39 10.51 -9.59
C SER A 62 13.39 11.25 -8.25
N MET A 63 13.78 10.60 -7.14
CA MET A 63 14.02 11.33 -5.88
C MET A 63 15.29 12.20 -6.01
N PRO A 64 15.28 13.46 -5.54
CA PRO A 64 16.28 14.44 -5.92
C PRO A 64 17.65 14.07 -5.33
N VAL A 65 18.60 13.69 -6.20
CA VAL A 65 19.89 14.33 -6.56
C VAL A 65 20.58 15.31 -5.56
N LEU A 66 20.05 15.61 -4.38
CA LEU A 66 20.50 16.72 -3.53
C LEU A 66 21.30 16.33 -2.27
N PHE A 67 21.58 15.05 -2.04
CA PHE A 67 22.34 14.59 -0.87
C PHE A 67 23.70 13.94 -1.19
N PHE A 68 24.07 13.82 -2.46
CA PHE A 68 25.32 13.18 -2.88
C PHE A 68 26.20 14.17 -3.62
N SER A 69 27.48 14.18 -3.25
CA SER A 69 28.49 15.15 -3.71
C SER A 69 28.89 15.00 -5.18
N ASN A 70 28.46 13.94 -5.88
CA ASN A 70 28.81 13.67 -7.28
C ASN A 70 27.78 12.77 -8.00
N LEU A 71 27.50 13.09 -9.26
CA LEU A 71 26.53 12.37 -10.10
C LEU A 71 27.03 10.98 -10.55
N GLU A 72 28.35 10.81 -10.68
CA GLU A 72 28.94 9.54 -11.12
C GLU A 72 28.91 8.44 -10.04
N GLU A 73 29.14 8.78 -8.77
CA GLU A 73 29.10 7.81 -7.67
C GLU A 73 27.67 7.37 -7.36
N LEU A 74 26.68 8.25 -7.57
CA LEU A 74 25.26 7.92 -7.54
C LEU A 74 24.87 6.98 -8.68
N LEU A 75 25.28 7.26 -9.92
CA LEU A 75 25.01 6.40 -11.08
C LEU A 75 25.70 5.03 -10.96
N LYS A 76 26.86 4.98 -10.32
CA LYS A 76 27.60 3.75 -10.02
C LYS A 76 26.91 2.97 -8.89
N ASN A 77 26.56 3.61 -7.78
CA ASN A 77 25.79 3.02 -6.67
C ASN A 77 24.39 2.55 -7.11
N LEU A 78 23.67 3.30 -7.95
CA LEU A 78 22.36 2.90 -8.48
C LEU A 78 22.42 1.68 -9.41
N LYS A 79 23.54 1.51 -10.15
CA LYS A 79 23.82 0.29 -10.93
C LYS A 79 24.39 -0.84 -10.06
N GLU A 80 25.00 -0.53 -8.92
CA GLU A 80 25.62 -1.47 -7.98
C GLU A 80 24.70 -1.94 -6.83
N HIS A 81 23.60 -1.25 -6.54
CA HIS A 81 22.75 -1.56 -5.36
C HIS A 81 21.85 -2.79 -5.51
N ALA A 82 21.84 -3.44 -6.67
CA ALA A 82 21.37 -4.82 -6.74
C ALA A 82 22.17 -5.56 -7.80
N SER A 83 23.02 -6.49 -7.36
CA SER A 83 23.65 -7.44 -8.28
C SER A 83 22.57 -8.15 -9.11
N PRO A 84 22.85 -8.61 -10.33
CA PRO A 84 21.88 -9.33 -11.14
C PRO A 84 21.28 -10.54 -10.41
N GLU A 85 22.06 -11.17 -9.51
CA GLU A 85 21.60 -12.25 -8.64
C GLU A 85 20.61 -11.76 -7.58
N GLN A 86 20.86 -10.59 -6.96
CA GLN A 86 19.95 -10.02 -5.97
C GLN A 86 18.63 -9.59 -6.60
N VAL A 87 18.67 -9.02 -7.81
CA VAL A 87 17.45 -8.71 -8.58
C VAL A 87 16.67 -9.99 -8.88
N HIS A 88 17.37 -11.04 -9.31
CA HIS A 88 16.75 -12.33 -9.59
C HIS A 88 16.12 -12.95 -8.32
N GLN A 89 16.84 -12.95 -7.21
CA GLN A 89 16.35 -13.40 -5.90
C GLN A 89 15.11 -12.61 -5.47
N LEU A 90 15.13 -11.29 -5.63
CA LEU A 90 14.01 -10.43 -5.27
C LEU A 90 12.77 -10.74 -6.11
N LYS A 91 12.92 -11.04 -7.41
CA LYS A 91 11.81 -11.50 -8.26
C LYS A 91 11.19 -12.80 -7.77
N HIS A 92 11.98 -13.70 -7.16
CA HIS A 92 11.45 -14.92 -6.53
C HIS A 92 10.75 -14.67 -5.19
N ARG A 93 11.04 -13.55 -4.53
CA ARG A 93 10.35 -13.12 -3.31
C ARG A 93 9.03 -12.39 -3.58
N GLU A 94 8.79 -12.00 -4.83
CA GLU A 94 7.53 -11.39 -5.26
C GLU A 94 6.43 -12.44 -5.44
N LEU A 95 5.29 -12.16 -4.82
CA LEU A 95 4.07 -12.94 -4.91
C LEU A 95 2.92 -12.09 -5.45
N PHE A 96 1.91 -12.77 -5.97
CA PHE A 96 0.67 -12.17 -6.46
C PHE A 96 -0.48 -12.66 -5.61
N LEU A 97 -1.12 -11.73 -4.90
CA LEU A 97 -2.30 -12.01 -4.07
C LEU A 97 -3.46 -12.44 -4.98
N SER A 98 -4.17 -13.50 -4.64
CA SER A 98 -5.41 -13.86 -5.31
C SER A 98 -6.60 -13.74 -4.37
N ARG A 99 -7.80 -13.59 -4.92
CA ARG A 99 -9.06 -13.79 -4.17
C ARG A 99 -9.50 -15.26 -4.15
N HIS A 100 -8.74 -16.13 -4.78
CA HIS A 100 -9.04 -17.55 -4.86
C HIS A 100 -8.85 -18.23 -3.50
N LEU A 101 -9.93 -18.86 -3.03
CA LEU A 101 -10.01 -19.59 -1.77
C LEU A 101 -10.01 -21.09 -2.05
N GLU A 102 -9.26 -21.82 -1.25
CA GLU A 102 -9.24 -23.29 -1.26
C GLU A 102 -9.40 -23.80 0.18
N VAL A 103 -9.96 -25.00 0.35
CA VAL A 103 -10.02 -25.70 1.63
C VAL A 103 -9.18 -26.95 1.50
N LEU A 104 -8.12 -27.05 2.29
CA LEU A 104 -7.17 -28.17 2.25
C LEU A 104 -6.87 -28.67 3.66
N PRO A 105 -6.46 -29.95 3.81
CA PRO A 105 -6.02 -30.48 5.10
C PRO A 105 -4.87 -29.65 5.70
N ALA A 106 -4.94 -29.36 7.00
CA ALA A 106 -3.88 -28.63 7.70
C ALA A 106 -2.55 -29.40 7.75
N THR A 107 -2.57 -30.71 7.45
CA THR A 107 -1.39 -31.58 7.36
C THR A 107 -0.43 -31.17 6.24
N HIS A 108 -0.88 -30.40 5.25
CA HIS A 108 -0.05 -29.87 4.16
C HIS A 108 0.76 -28.64 4.57
N ILE A 109 0.53 -28.07 5.75
CA ILE A 109 1.30 -26.94 6.27
C ILE A 109 2.67 -27.43 6.72
N ARG A 110 3.74 -26.92 6.11
CA ARG A 110 5.13 -27.31 6.42
C ARG A 110 5.89 -26.26 7.23
N GLY A 111 5.41 -25.03 7.27
CA GLY A 111 6.04 -23.97 8.06
C GLY A 111 5.34 -22.63 7.92
N LYS A 112 5.73 -21.69 8.79
CA LYS A 112 5.29 -20.29 8.73
C LYS A 112 6.23 -19.50 7.81
N CYS A 113 5.69 -18.52 7.12
CA CYS A 113 6.46 -17.52 6.38
C CYS A 113 5.92 -16.11 6.60
N HIS A 114 6.72 -15.11 6.24
CA HIS A 114 6.41 -13.71 6.32
C HIS A 114 6.08 -13.16 4.93
N VAL A 115 4.88 -12.60 4.78
CA VAL A 115 4.45 -11.95 3.54
C VAL A 115 3.90 -10.58 3.93
N THR A 116 4.35 -9.53 3.25
CA THR A 116 3.87 -8.16 3.48
C THR A 116 3.40 -7.52 2.18
N LEU A 117 2.45 -6.60 2.31
CA LEU A 117 2.17 -5.66 1.22
C LEU A 117 3.38 -4.72 1.14
N ARG A 118 4.04 -4.66 0.00
CA ARG A 118 5.22 -3.81 -0.16
C ARG A 118 4.80 -2.34 -0.19
N SER A 119 5.30 -1.57 0.78
CA SER A 119 5.20 -0.12 0.76
C SER A 119 6.18 0.49 -0.25
N GLU A 120 5.87 1.68 -0.76
CA GLU A 120 6.75 2.39 -1.71
C GLU A 120 8.01 2.92 -1.02
N THR A 121 7.92 3.17 0.28
CA THR A 121 8.97 3.77 1.10
C THR A 121 9.97 2.75 1.64
N GLU A 122 9.68 1.45 1.51
CA GLU A 122 10.52 0.39 2.07
C GLU A 122 11.57 -0.10 1.05
N PRO A 123 12.84 -0.23 1.46
CA PRO A 123 13.88 -0.74 0.59
C PRO A 123 13.65 -2.23 0.29
N CYS A 124 13.72 -2.58 -0.99
CA CYS A 124 13.51 -3.95 -1.46
C CYS A 124 14.51 -4.95 -0.89
N MET A 125 15.71 -4.48 -0.56
CA MET A 125 16.79 -5.33 -0.06
C MET A 125 16.50 -5.91 1.33
N SER A 126 15.57 -5.30 2.08
CA SER A 126 15.14 -5.84 3.38
C SER A 126 14.54 -7.24 3.28
N TYR A 127 13.88 -7.56 2.16
CA TYR A 127 13.31 -8.89 1.89
C TYR A 127 14.37 -9.98 1.66
N LEU A 128 15.60 -9.60 1.33
CA LEU A 128 16.71 -10.54 1.13
C LEU A 128 17.44 -10.88 2.45
N GLN A 129 17.18 -10.14 3.53
CA GLN A 129 17.81 -10.37 4.84
C GLN A 129 17.26 -11.62 5.55
N LYS A 130 16.12 -12.14 5.11
CA LYS A 130 15.45 -13.31 5.67
C LYS A 130 15.06 -14.26 4.56
N ASP A 131 15.14 -15.56 4.78
CA ASP A 131 14.80 -16.56 3.74
C ASP A 131 13.30 -16.79 3.56
N ASP A 132 12.51 -16.49 4.59
CA ASP A 132 11.06 -16.69 4.63
C ASP A 132 10.26 -15.39 4.38
N ALA A 133 10.93 -14.32 3.93
CA ALA A 133 10.32 -13.03 3.65
C ALA A 133 9.94 -12.88 2.18
N PHE A 134 8.66 -12.58 1.94
CA PHE A 134 8.06 -12.36 0.63
C PHE A 134 7.26 -11.08 0.64
N PHE A 135 6.95 -10.56 -0.54
CA PHE A 135 6.11 -9.40 -0.68
C PHE A 135 5.14 -9.53 -1.85
N PHE A 136 4.05 -8.79 -1.80
CA PHE A 136 3.14 -8.62 -2.93
C PHE A 136 2.82 -7.15 -3.16
N GLN A 137 2.42 -6.84 -4.39
CA GLN A 137 2.01 -5.49 -4.83
C GLN A 137 0.79 -5.53 -5.73
N LEU A 138 0.64 -6.63 -6.46
CA LEU A 138 -0.39 -6.82 -7.46
C LEU A 138 -1.31 -7.96 -7.02
N VAL A 139 -2.58 -7.77 -7.35
CA VAL A 139 -3.65 -8.75 -7.20
C VAL A 139 -3.81 -9.46 -8.54
N TYR A 140 -3.72 -10.78 -8.52
CA TYR A 140 -3.96 -11.66 -9.65
C TYR A 140 -5.35 -12.29 -9.57
N ASP A 141 -6.12 -12.11 -10.65
CA ASP A 141 -7.37 -12.81 -10.87
C ASP A 141 -7.11 -14.08 -11.69
N PRO A 142 -7.19 -15.29 -11.08
CA PRO A 142 -6.91 -16.54 -11.79
C PRO A 142 -8.03 -16.95 -12.75
N VAL A 143 -9.23 -16.36 -12.63
CA VAL A 143 -10.36 -16.62 -13.53
C VAL A 143 -10.20 -15.78 -14.79
N ASN A 144 -10.03 -14.47 -14.63
CA ASN A 144 -9.93 -13.53 -15.74
C ASN A 144 -8.51 -13.41 -16.31
N LYS A 145 -7.51 -14.01 -15.64
CA LYS A 145 -6.09 -13.90 -15.97
C LYS A 145 -5.63 -12.44 -16.07
N THR A 146 -5.96 -11.64 -15.06
CA THR A 146 -5.60 -10.21 -15.01
C THR A 146 -4.74 -9.89 -13.79
N LEU A 147 -3.89 -8.87 -13.92
CA LEU A 147 -3.15 -8.29 -12.81
C LEU A 147 -3.63 -6.85 -12.58
N GLN A 148 -3.89 -6.51 -11.32
CA GLN A 148 -4.32 -5.18 -10.89
C GLN A 148 -3.50 -4.72 -9.68
N ALA A 149 -3.31 -3.43 -9.52
CA ALA A 149 -2.72 -2.90 -8.29
C ALA A 149 -3.75 -2.95 -7.16
N ASP A 150 -3.32 -3.34 -5.95
CA ASP A 150 -4.19 -3.41 -4.76
C ASP A 150 -4.57 -2.02 -4.21
N ARG A 151 -3.89 -0.96 -4.70
CA ARG A 151 -4.19 0.42 -4.31
C ARG A 151 -5.39 0.92 -5.10
N GLY A 152 -6.44 1.33 -4.40
CA GLY A 152 -7.52 2.10 -4.98
C GLY A 152 -6.96 3.27 -5.79
N ALA A 153 -7.41 3.41 -7.04
CA ALA A 153 -6.98 4.51 -7.88
C ALA A 153 -7.75 5.78 -7.47
N ILE A 154 -7.04 6.78 -6.93
CA ILE A 154 -7.61 8.12 -6.77
C ILE A 154 -7.78 8.70 -8.17
N ARG A 155 -9.03 8.95 -8.56
CA ARG A 155 -9.36 9.56 -9.85
C ARG A 155 -9.45 11.06 -9.65
N ILE A 156 -8.76 11.81 -10.52
CA ILE A 156 -8.76 13.27 -10.55
C ILE A 156 -9.54 13.70 -11.78
N GLY A 157 -10.46 14.65 -11.62
CA GLY A 157 -11.29 15.21 -12.69
C GLY A 157 -12.64 15.67 -12.18
N ASP A 158 -13.31 16.52 -12.94
CA ASP A 158 -14.54 17.21 -12.55
C ASP A 158 -15.68 16.24 -12.13
N ASN A 159 -15.67 15.01 -12.67
CA ASN A 159 -16.65 13.97 -12.33
C ASN A 159 -16.34 13.21 -11.02
N TYR A 160 -15.17 13.43 -10.43
CA TYR A 160 -14.68 12.73 -9.23
C TYR A 160 -14.30 13.68 -8.09
N GLN A 161 -14.22 14.98 -8.36
CA GLN A 161 -13.90 16.01 -7.39
C GLN A 161 -15.17 16.75 -6.95
N ALA A 162 -15.23 17.12 -5.68
CA ALA A 162 -16.28 18.02 -5.21
C ALA A 162 -16.04 19.42 -5.80
N VAL A 163 -17.11 20.06 -6.28
CA VAL A 163 -17.07 21.48 -6.62
C VAL A 163 -16.86 22.25 -5.32
N VAL A 164 -15.73 22.97 -5.22
CA VAL A 164 -15.44 23.81 -4.06
C VAL A 164 -16.40 25.01 -4.11
N PRO A 165 -17.32 25.17 -3.14
CA PRO A 165 -18.23 26.30 -3.14
C PRO A 165 -17.43 27.61 -3.00
N GLU A 166 -17.86 28.64 -3.71
CA GLU A 166 -17.32 29.99 -3.49
C GLU A 166 -17.54 30.39 -2.03
N ARG A 167 -16.53 31.07 -1.48
CA ARG A 167 -16.53 31.51 -0.09
C ARG A 167 -17.73 32.45 0.11
N ILE A 168 -18.76 31.99 0.83
CA ILE A 168 -19.90 32.82 1.17
C ILE A 168 -19.35 34.01 1.97
N SER A 169 -19.42 35.20 1.39
CA SER A 169 -19.17 36.42 2.14
C SER A 169 -20.35 36.61 3.10
N ILE A 170 -20.08 36.46 4.39
CA ILE A 170 -21.09 36.59 5.47
C ILE A 170 -21.67 38.02 5.49
N PHE A 171 -21.07 38.96 4.76
CA PHE A 171 -21.52 40.34 4.60
C PHE A 171 -22.65 40.55 3.58
N ALA A 172 -23.16 39.51 2.91
CA ALA A 172 -24.19 39.64 1.87
C ALA A 172 -25.57 39.04 2.23
N LEU A 173 -25.82 38.69 3.50
CA LEU A 173 -27.15 38.28 3.95
C LEU A 173 -27.93 39.48 4.51
N PRO A 174 -29.17 39.74 4.06
CA PRO A 174 -30.06 40.67 4.75
C PRO A 174 -30.26 40.18 6.19
N THR A 175 -29.95 41.03 7.17
CA THR A 175 -29.96 40.71 8.61
C THR A 175 -31.34 40.40 9.20
N ASP A 176 -32.39 40.46 8.40
CA ASP A 176 -33.75 40.33 8.89
C ASP A 176 -34.36 39.04 8.34
N SER A 177 -34.31 37.96 9.14
CA SER A 177 -35.39 36.97 9.34
C SER A 177 -35.03 35.48 9.46
N ILE A 178 -33.90 35.05 10.05
CA ILE A 178 -33.76 33.60 10.40
C ILE A 178 -32.99 33.38 11.73
N PRO A 179 -33.63 32.83 12.79
CA PRO A 179 -32.98 32.50 14.07
C PRO A 179 -31.88 31.43 13.98
N GLU A 180 -31.92 30.56 12.97
CA GLU A 180 -30.91 29.50 12.76
C GLU A 180 -29.56 30.01 12.25
N VAL A 181 -29.49 31.24 11.72
CA VAL A 181 -28.25 31.82 11.18
C VAL A 181 -27.30 32.29 12.30
N ASN A 182 -27.83 32.70 13.46
CA ASN A 182 -27.00 33.10 14.59
C ASN A 182 -26.22 31.93 15.20
N LEU A 183 -26.78 30.71 15.17
CA LEU A 183 -26.09 29.51 15.64
C LEU A 183 -24.93 29.11 14.72
N LEU A 184 -25.09 29.34 13.40
CA LEU A 184 -24.04 29.10 12.42
C LEU A 184 -22.94 30.16 12.48
N ILE A 185 -23.31 31.43 12.70
CA ILE A 185 -22.36 32.54 12.85
C ILE A 185 -21.54 32.37 14.14
N ASP A 186 -22.13 31.99 15.28
CA ASP A 186 -21.37 31.74 16.50
C ASP A 186 -20.41 30.54 16.38
N ALA A 187 -20.82 29.48 15.66
CA ALA A 187 -19.94 28.34 15.35
C ALA A 187 -18.79 28.72 14.39
N MET A 188 -19.04 29.62 13.43
CA MET A 188 -18.05 30.07 12.45
C MET A 188 -17.12 31.17 12.97
N VAL A 189 -17.58 32.04 13.87
CA VAL A 189 -16.75 33.04 14.57
C VAL A 189 -15.77 32.36 15.52
N GLY A 190 -16.17 31.26 16.16
CA GLY A 190 -15.25 30.40 16.93
C GLY A 190 -14.14 29.77 16.07
N LEU A 191 -14.41 29.48 14.80
CA LEU A 191 -13.41 28.95 13.85
C LEU A 191 -12.58 30.04 13.15
N SER A 192 -13.13 31.23 12.92
CA SER A 192 -12.48 32.27 12.11
C SER A 192 -11.36 33.02 12.84
N ILE A 193 -11.34 33.01 14.18
CA ILE A 193 -10.26 33.62 14.96
C ILE A 193 -8.94 32.84 14.81
N LEU A 194 -8.96 31.60 14.32
CA LEU A 194 -7.77 30.76 14.15
C LEU A 194 -7.06 30.90 12.80
N LEU A 195 -7.59 31.70 11.87
CA LEU A 195 -6.99 31.88 10.55
C LEU A 195 -6.74 33.35 10.25
N GLN A 196 -5.86 33.96 11.05
CA GLN A 196 -5.30 35.26 10.70
C GLN A 196 -3.86 35.37 11.19
N ASN A 197 -2.93 34.86 10.38
CA ASN A 197 -1.86 35.64 9.74
C ASN A 197 -0.71 34.73 9.27
N ASP A 198 -0.36 34.96 8.01
CA ASP A 198 0.92 34.78 7.33
C ASP A 198 1.63 33.42 7.31
N ASP A 199 1.76 32.92 6.08
CA ASP A 199 2.86 32.12 5.55
C ASP A 199 3.60 31.23 6.55
N THR A 200 3.07 30.04 6.85
CA THR A 200 3.87 28.82 7.01
C THR A 200 2.99 27.57 7.15
N THR A 201 3.44 26.51 6.48
CA THR A 201 2.81 25.21 6.21
C THR A 201 2.09 24.53 7.37
N LEU A 202 0.91 23.97 7.09
CA LEU A 202 0.12 23.10 7.97
C LEU A 202 0.49 21.62 7.73
N ILE A 203 0.96 20.91 8.77
CA ILE A 203 1.12 19.44 8.72
C ILE A 203 0.06 18.79 9.60
N ILE A 204 -0.74 17.93 8.98
CA ILE A 204 -1.80 17.16 9.64
C ILE A 204 -1.19 15.84 10.11
N ARG A 205 -1.36 15.52 11.41
CA ARG A 205 -1.15 14.16 11.90
C ARG A 205 -2.35 13.67 12.68
N GLU A 206 -2.77 12.46 12.33
CA GLU A 206 -3.84 11.73 12.97
C GLU A 206 -3.29 10.99 14.19
N LYS A 207 -3.94 11.17 15.35
CA LYS A 207 -3.88 10.20 16.44
C LYS A 207 -5.29 10.01 16.96
N GLY A 208 -5.62 8.75 17.20
CA GLY A 208 -6.97 8.26 17.40
C GLY A 208 -7.75 8.95 18.52
N GLU A 209 -9.06 8.95 18.27
CA GLU A 209 -10.18 9.39 19.11
C GLU A 209 -10.27 10.90 19.35
N THR A 210 -10.75 11.56 18.29
CA THR A 210 -11.59 12.78 18.30
C THR A 210 -11.04 13.99 19.04
N GLN A 211 -9.74 14.29 18.92
CA GLN A 211 -9.20 15.63 19.21
C GLN A 211 -7.90 15.85 18.43
N LEU A 212 -7.87 16.90 17.60
CA LEU A 212 -6.66 17.40 16.96
C LEU A 212 -5.86 18.19 18.00
N VAL A 213 -4.67 17.70 18.36
CA VAL A 213 -3.75 18.40 19.27
C VAL A 213 -2.70 19.15 18.44
N PHE A 214 -2.65 20.47 18.61
CA PHE A 214 -1.66 21.35 17.99
C PHE A 214 -0.44 21.44 18.91
N ASP A 215 0.74 21.04 18.44
CA ASP A 215 1.97 21.14 19.23
C ASP A 215 3.04 21.96 18.48
N LYS A 216 3.63 22.93 19.19
CA LYS A 216 4.51 23.96 18.63
C LYS A 216 5.96 23.47 18.64
N ILE A 217 6.50 23.07 17.49
CA ILE A 217 7.95 22.85 17.36
C ILE A 217 8.61 24.18 17.00
N LYS A 218 9.27 24.81 17.99
CA LYS A 218 10.19 25.93 17.74
C LYS A 218 11.49 25.37 17.16
N GLY A 219 11.80 25.70 15.92
CA GLY A 219 13.12 25.48 15.32
C GLY A 219 13.62 26.77 14.69
N HIS A 220 14.79 27.21 15.15
CA HIS A 220 15.57 28.35 14.68
C HIS A 220 16.03 28.22 13.22
#